data_AF-A0A170YG08-F1
#
_entry.id   AF-A0A170YG08-F1
#
_cell.length_a   1.000
_cell.length_b   1.000
_cell.length_c   1.000
_cell.angle_alpha   90.00
_cell.angle_beta   90.00
_cell.angle_gamma   90.00
#
_symmetry.space_group_name_H-M   'P 1'
#
loop_
_entity.id
_entity.type
_entity.pdbx_description
1 polymer ?
#
loop_
_entity_poly.entity_id
_entity_poly.type
_entity_poly.pdbx_seq_one_letter_code
_entity_poly.pdbx_strand_id
1 'polypeptide(L)'
;GSILLHIAQMVCNGHAITAIMPAEVKYEDKILNEEQVRIATAIYPSASMMNHSCDPSIINSFKDEYLIVRTIKNIKKGEEVYNCYGPHFRRLTRQERRSSLLQQYMFLCKCEQCISGEDFIERFTAYSCQNETCDGLIPIYGRSCPKCLISLSEECVIFVEKAKAHMCTAQEAASDEQFEKSIHLA
;
A
#
# COMPACT_ATOMS: atom_id res chain seq x y z
N GLY A 1 -27.22 13.55 -21.12
CA GLY A 1 -26.06 12.88 -21.75
C GLY A 1 -24.75 13.49 -21.29
N SER A 2 -24.43 14.71 -21.76
CA SER A 2 -23.10 15.34 -21.56
C SER A 2 -22.64 15.48 -20.10
N ILE A 3 -23.52 15.91 -19.19
CA ILE A 3 -23.16 16.07 -17.77
C ILE A 3 -22.72 14.75 -17.12
N LEU A 4 -23.45 13.66 -17.37
CA LEU A 4 -23.10 12.34 -16.84
C LEU A 4 -21.77 11.84 -17.39
N LEU A 5 -21.48 12.10 -18.66
CA LEU A 5 -20.19 11.77 -19.28
C LEU A 5 -19.05 12.52 -18.58
N HIS A 6 -19.20 13.83 -18.37
CA HIS A 6 -18.17 14.63 -17.68
C HIS A 6 -18.00 14.22 -16.21
N ILE A 7 -19.07 13.87 -15.51
CA ILE A 7 -18.97 13.32 -14.15
C ILE A 7 -18.17 12.01 -14.16
N ALA A 8 -18.48 11.08 -15.07
CA ALA A 8 -17.74 9.83 -15.18
C ALA A 8 -16.26 10.06 -15.55
N GLN A 9 -15.97 11.01 -16.44
CA GLN A 9 -14.60 11.39 -16.77
C GLN A 9 -13.85 11.93 -15.55
N MET A 10 -14.47 12.75 -14.70
CA MET A 10 -13.82 13.28 -13.50
C MET A 10 -13.48 12.19 -12.49
N VAL A 11 -14.34 11.18 -12.31
CA VAL A 11 -14.11 10.07 -11.36
C VAL A 11 -12.87 9.25 -11.74
N CYS A 12 -12.64 9.04 -13.04
CA CYS A 12 -11.54 8.21 -13.53
C CYS A 12 -10.26 8.99 -13.87
N ASN A 13 -10.35 10.31 -14.10
CA ASN A 13 -9.22 11.11 -14.60
C ASN A 13 -8.80 12.23 -13.62
N GLY A 14 -9.50 12.38 -12.50
CA GLY A 14 -9.13 13.33 -11.44
C GLY A 14 -7.86 12.90 -10.72
N HIS A 15 -6.88 13.80 -10.66
CA HIS A 15 -5.65 13.61 -9.89
C HIS A 15 -5.78 14.35 -8.56
N ALA A 16 -5.52 13.66 -7.47
CA ALA A 16 -5.47 14.25 -6.14
C ALA A 16 -4.17 15.05 -5.99
N ILE A 17 -4.28 16.36 -5.81
CA ILE A 17 -3.14 17.21 -5.46
C ILE A 17 -2.95 17.12 -3.96
N THR A 18 -1.73 16.80 -3.54
CA THR A 18 -1.38 16.63 -2.13
C THR A 18 -0.30 17.61 -1.71
N ALA A 19 -0.41 18.12 -0.49
CA ALA A 19 0.65 18.86 0.17
C ALA A 19 1.12 18.12 1.43
N ILE A 20 2.38 18.32 1.80
CA ILE A 20 2.89 17.89 3.10
C ILE A 20 2.57 19.01 4.08
N MET A 21 1.83 18.67 5.14
CA MET A 21 1.41 19.61 6.17
C MET A 21 1.79 19.04 7.55
N PRO A 22 2.14 19.88 8.53
CA PRO A 22 2.28 19.42 9.91
C PRO A 22 0.95 18.82 10.38
N ALA A 23 1.00 17.64 11.00
CA ALA A 23 -0.14 17.10 11.73
C ALA A 23 -0.48 18.05 12.90
N GLU A 24 -1.72 18.00 13.41
CA GLU A 24 -2.13 18.82 14.55
C GLU A 24 -1.17 18.58 15.74
N VAL A 25 -0.43 19.63 16.11
CA VAL A 25 0.54 19.56 17.22
C VAL A 25 -0.22 19.68 18.53
N LYS A 26 -0.27 18.61 19.32
CA LYS A 26 -0.62 18.73 20.74
C LYS A 26 0.56 19.39 21.45
N TYR A 27 0.27 20.37 22.30
CA TYR A 27 1.24 21.31 22.90
C TYR A 27 2.38 20.64 23.72
N GLU A 28 2.36 19.32 23.89
CA GLU A 28 3.33 18.52 24.64
C GLU A 28 4.22 17.62 23.76
N ASP A 29 3.97 17.51 22.46
CA ASP A 29 4.73 16.62 21.58
C ASP A 29 6.07 17.23 21.14
N LYS A 30 7.18 16.53 21.47
CA LYS A 30 8.54 16.88 21.01
C LYS A 30 8.85 16.39 19.59
N ILE A 31 7.88 15.79 18.90
CA ILE A 31 8.02 15.18 17.57
C ILE A 31 7.13 15.96 16.61
N LEU A 32 7.74 16.50 15.55
CA LEU A 32 7.00 17.08 14.43
C LEU A 32 6.55 15.94 13.52
N ASN A 33 5.24 15.71 13.48
CA ASN A 33 4.63 14.80 12.52
C ASN A 33 4.20 15.58 11.27
N GLU A 34 4.49 15.02 10.10
CA GLU A 34 4.07 15.57 8.81
C GLU A 34 3.19 14.55 8.09
N GLU A 35 2.10 15.03 7.49
CA GLU A 35 1.15 14.20 6.76
C GLU A 35 0.96 14.68 5.33
N GLN A 36 0.72 13.73 4.43
CA GLN A 36 0.36 14.02 3.05
C GLN A 36 -1.16 14.19 2.94
N VAL A 37 -1.63 15.42 2.83
CA VAL A 37 -3.06 15.76 2.81
C VAL A 37 -3.49 16.12 1.39
N ARG A 38 -4.65 15.62 0.95
CA ARG A 38 -5.26 16.02 -0.32
C ARG A 38 -5.88 17.42 -0.17
N ILE A 39 -5.32 18.39 -0.89
CA ILE A 39 -5.76 19.79 -0.85
C ILE A 39 -6.67 20.18 -2.02
N ALA A 40 -6.57 19.46 -3.15
CA ALA A 40 -7.35 19.74 -4.34
C ALA A 40 -7.47 18.51 -5.25
N THR A 41 -8.29 18.66 -6.30
CA THR A 41 -8.38 17.71 -7.41
C THR A 41 -8.25 18.48 -8.71
N ALA A 42 -7.42 17.99 -9.62
CA ALA A 42 -7.23 18.62 -10.92
C ALA A 42 -7.25 17.59 -12.05
N ILE A 43 -7.52 18.08 -13.26
CA ILE A 43 -7.52 17.27 -14.48
C ILE A 43 -6.24 17.59 -15.25
N TYR A 44 -5.43 16.56 -15.48
CA TYR A 44 -4.20 16.65 -16.29
C TYR A 44 -4.32 15.68 -17.47
N PRO A 45 -4.88 16.13 -18.61
CA PRO A 45 -5.19 15.23 -19.73
C PRO A 45 -4.00 14.37 -20.17
N SER A 46 -2.80 14.97 -20.26
CA SER A 46 -1.58 14.23 -20.64
C SER A 46 -1.21 13.14 -19.63
N ALA A 47 -1.43 13.36 -18.33
CA ALA A 47 -1.12 12.37 -17.31
C ALA A 47 -2.20 11.27 -17.22
N SER A 48 -3.46 11.61 -17.54
CA SER A 48 -4.56 10.66 -17.61
C SER A 48 -4.44 9.64 -18.74
N MET A 49 -3.51 9.83 -19.68
CA MET A 49 -3.19 8.85 -20.73
C MET A 49 -2.28 7.71 -20.24
N MET A 50 -1.61 7.86 -19.09
CA MET A 50 -0.69 6.86 -18.57
C MET A 50 -1.46 5.79 -17.78
N ASN A 51 -1.43 4.55 -18.25
CA ASN A 51 -2.13 3.44 -17.61
C ASN A 51 -1.53 3.05 -16.25
N HIS A 52 -2.30 2.27 -15.50
CA HIS A 52 -1.91 1.80 -14.18
C HIS A 52 -0.99 0.57 -14.20
N SER A 53 0.02 0.59 -13.34
CA SER A 53 0.66 -0.61 -12.78
C SER A 53 0.76 -0.48 -11.26
N CYS A 54 0.59 -1.59 -10.53
CA CYS A 54 0.79 -1.59 -9.08
C CYS A 54 2.27 -1.38 -8.70
N ASP A 55 3.18 -1.58 -9.65
CA ASP A 55 4.61 -1.34 -9.56
C ASP A 55 5.04 -0.42 -10.73
N PRO A 56 4.79 0.90 -10.61
CA PRO A 56 4.83 1.84 -11.72
C PRO A 56 6.26 2.10 -12.24
N SER A 57 6.36 2.70 -13.42
CA SER A 57 7.65 3.16 -13.98
C SER A 57 7.92 4.64 -13.66
N ILE A 58 6.90 5.36 -13.20
CA ILE A 58 6.98 6.77 -12.81
C ILE A 58 6.44 7.02 -11.40
N ILE A 59 6.78 8.20 -10.87
CA ILE A 59 6.15 8.80 -9.71
C ILE A 59 5.67 10.21 -10.07
N ASN A 60 4.52 10.58 -9.50
CA ASN A 60 3.95 11.91 -9.61
C ASN A 60 4.25 12.73 -8.35
N SER A 61 4.63 13.98 -8.53
CA SER A 61 4.68 14.97 -7.45
C SER A 61 4.04 16.27 -7.92
N PHE A 62 3.69 17.15 -6.99
CA PHE A 62 3.06 18.42 -7.30
C PHE A 62 3.95 19.57 -6.85
N LYS A 63 3.98 20.63 -7.66
CA LYS A 63 4.50 21.93 -7.27
C LYS A 63 3.45 22.95 -7.66
N ASP A 64 2.76 23.51 -6.67
CA ASP A 64 1.61 24.37 -6.89
C ASP A 64 0.57 23.66 -7.78
N GLU A 65 0.14 24.25 -8.90
CA GLU A 65 -0.76 23.64 -9.87
C GLU A 65 -0.09 22.66 -10.84
N TYR A 66 1.23 22.54 -10.83
CA TYR A 66 1.98 21.72 -11.79
C TYR A 66 2.14 20.28 -11.31
N LEU A 67 1.69 19.34 -12.15
CA LEU A 67 2.01 17.93 -12.02
C LEU A 67 3.39 17.66 -12.62
N ILE A 68 4.31 17.15 -11.81
CA ILE A 68 5.66 16.74 -12.19
C ILE A 68 5.69 15.22 -12.26
N VAL A 69 6.02 14.70 -13.44
CA VAL A 69 6.19 13.26 -13.69
C VAL A 69 7.68 12.93 -13.75
N ARG A 70 8.13 11.94 -12.96
CA ARG A 70 9.52 11.48 -12.97
C ARG A 70 9.59 9.96 -13.11
N THR A 71 10.49 9.47 -13.92
CA THR A 71 10.77 8.03 -14.03
C THR A 71 11.49 7.53 -12.79
N ILE A 72 11.10 6.36 -12.30
CA ILE A 72 11.74 5.64 -11.18
C ILE A 72 12.32 4.29 -11.62
N LYS A 73 12.19 3.97 -12.91
CA LYS A 73 12.76 2.80 -13.57
C LYS A 73 13.30 3.20 -14.93
N ASN A 74 14.22 2.41 -15.46
CA ASN A 74 14.62 2.54 -16.86
C ASN A 74 13.45 2.14 -17.76
N ILE A 75 13.17 2.96 -18.78
CA ILE A 75 12.10 2.73 -19.76
C ILE A 75 12.75 2.71 -21.13
N LYS A 76 12.65 1.60 -21.85
CA LYS A 76 13.20 1.48 -23.21
C LYS A 76 12.29 2.17 -24.22
N LYS A 77 12.84 2.53 -25.37
CA LYS A 77 12.07 3.08 -26.48
C LYS A 77 10.95 2.10 -26.88
N GLY A 78 9.71 2.58 -26.84
CA GLY A 78 8.52 1.80 -27.19
C GLY A 78 7.90 1.03 -26.03
N GLU A 79 8.51 1.03 -24.83
CA GLU A 79 7.87 0.51 -23.63
C GLU A 79 6.80 1.50 -23.12
N GLU A 80 5.74 0.95 -22.53
CA GLU A 80 4.66 1.74 -21.96
C GLU A 80 5.11 2.41 -20.65
N VAL A 81 4.62 3.63 -20.43
CA VAL A 81 4.85 4.38 -19.19
C VAL A 81 3.67 4.11 -18.26
N TYR A 82 3.96 3.51 -17.10
CA TYR A 82 2.93 3.17 -16.11
C TYR A 82 2.97 4.11 -14.91
N ASN A 83 1.80 4.67 -14.60
CA ASN A 83 1.53 5.39 -13.36
C ASN A 83 0.97 4.44 -12.28
N CYS A 84 0.95 4.87 -11.02
CA CYS A 84 0.17 4.22 -9.96
C CYS A 84 -1.05 5.08 -9.63
N TYR A 85 -2.25 4.48 -9.62
CA TYR A 85 -3.52 5.18 -9.37
C TYR A 85 -3.85 5.23 -7.87
N GLY A 86 -2.86 4.95 -7.01
CA GLY A 86 -3.00 4.80 -5.56
C GLY A 86 -2.57 3.41 -5.08
N PRO A 87 -3.24 2.32 -5.53
CA PRO A 87 -2.97 0.98 -5.01
C PRO A 87 -1.59 0.42 -5.43
N HIS A 88 -0.63 0.46 -4.49
CA HIS A 88 0.76 0.06 -4.73
C HIS A 88 1.09 -1.31 -4.12
N PHE A 89 1.84 -2.15 -4.83
CA PHE A 89 2.10 -3.55 -4.44
C PHE A 89 2.83 -3.70 -3.10
N ARG A 90 3.64 -2.72 -2.72
CA ARG A 90 4.36 -2.72 -1.43
C ARG A 90 3.51 -2.33 -0.22
N ARG A 91 2.29 -1.82 -0.44
CA ARG A 91 1.45 -1.22 0.62
C ARG A 91 0.11 -1.90 0.80
N LEU A 92 -0.43 -2.50 -0.26
CA LEU A 92 -1.71 -3.19 -0.23
C LEU A 92 -1.57 -4.61 -0.77
N THR A 93 -2.40 -5.53 -0.29
CA THR A 93 -2.53 -6.90 -0.82
C THR A 93 -3.09 -6.91 -2.24
N ARG A 94 -2.92 -8.00 -2.97
CA ARG A 94 -3.38 -8.16 -4.35
C ARG A 94 -4.90 -8.03 -4.44
N GLN A 95 -5.59 -8.55 -3.44
CA GLN A 95 -7.04 -8.46 -3.34
C GLN A 95 -7.47 -7.00 -3.15
N GLU A 96 -6.89 -6.28 -2.20
CA GLU A 96 -7.20 -4.87 -1.96
C GLU A 96 -6.93 -4.02 -3.21
N ARG A 97 -5.74 -4.19 -3.83
CA ARG A 97 -5.37 -3.45 -5.05
C ARG A 97 -6.39 -3.66 -6.16
N ARG A 98 -6.76 -4.92 -6.44
CA ARG A 98 -7.72 -5.24 -7.50
C ARG A 98 -9.13 -4.78 -7.17
N SER A 99 -9.55 -4.89 -5.92
CA SER A 99 -10.86 -4.42 -5.47
C SER A 99 -11.00 -2.90 -5.67
N SER A 100 -10.03 -2.12 -5.18
CA SER A 100 -10.04 -0.65 -5.34
C SER A 100 -10.01 -0.22 -6.80
N LEU A 101 -9.18 -0.86 -7.63
CA LEU A 101 -9.09 -0.54 -9.05
C LEU A 101 -10.37 -0.91 -9.81
N LEU A 102 -10.97 -2.06 -9.50
CA LEU A 102 -12.22 -2.49 -10.12
C LEU A 102 -13.36 -1.54 -9.73
N GLN A 103 -13.45 -1.16 -8.46
CA GLN A 103 -14.50 -0.27 -7.96
C GLN A 103 -14.44 1.13 -8.58
N GLN A 104 -13.25 1.71 -8.72
CA GLN A 104 -13.10 3.10 -9.19
C GLN A 104 -12.90 3.20 -10.71
N TYR A 105 -12.09 2.32 -11.29
CA TYR A 105 -11.64 2.41 -12.68
C TYR A 105 -12.18 1.29 -13.57
N MET A 106 -13.02 0.39 -13.02
CA MET A 106 -13.76 -0.63 -13.77
C MET A 106 -12.86 -1.60 -14.56
N PHE A 107 -11.65 -1.87 -14.06
CA PHE A 107 -10.76 -2.87 -14.65
C PHE A 107 -10.09 -3.76 -13.60
N LEU A 108 -9.70 -4.96 -14.02
CA LEU A 108 -8.90 -5.87 -13.22
C LEU A 108 -7.42 -5.74 -13.59
N CYS A 109 -6.58 -5.33 -12.63
CA CYS A 109 -5.15 -5.17 -12.87
C CYS A 109 -4.45 -6.51 -13.18
N LYS A 110 -3.65 -6.50 -14.25
CA LYS A 110 -2.86 -7.63 -14.76
C LYS A 110 -1.36 -7.31 -14.82
N CYS A 111 -0.88 -6.32 -14.05
CA CYS A 111 0.56 -6.10 -13.93
C CYS A 111 1.27 -7.32 -13.32
N GLU A 112 2.59 -7.39 -13.45
CA GLU A 112 3.42 -8.51 -12.95
C GLU A 112 3.11 -8.86 -11.48
N GLN A 113 3.04 -7.86 -10.61
CA GLN A 113 2.74 -8.04 -9.18
C GLN A 113 1.32 -8.56 -8.90
N CYS A 114 0.39 -8.44 -9.85
CA CYS A 114 -0.94 -9.03 -9.74
C CYS A 114 -1.02 -10.42 -10.40
N ILE A 115 -0.03 -10.80 -11.21
CA ILE A 115 0.08 -12.12 -11.84
C ILE A 115 0.82 -13.09 -10.92
N SER A 116 1.93 -12.66 -10.30
CA SER A 116 2.79 -13.49 -9.45
C SER A 116 2.05 -14.16 -8.28
N GLY A 117 0.99 -13.52 -7.77
CA GLY A 117 0.12 -14.07 -6.72
C GLY A 117 0.66 -13.88 -5.30
N GLU A 118 1.95 -13.59 -5.15
CA GLU A 118 2.59 -13.25 -3.87
C GLU A 118 2.33 -11.79 -3.50
N ASP A 119 2.05 -11.54 -2.22
CA ASP A 119 1.95 -10.19 -1.70
C ASP A 119 3.21 -9.76 -0.96
N PHE A 120 3.80 -8.65 -1.41
CA PHE A 120 5.06 -8.15 -0.86
C PHE A 120 5.00 -7.89 0.65
N ILE A 121 3.82 -7.50 1.16
CA ILE A 121 3.59 -7.22 2.58
C ILE A 121 3.74 -8.47 3.43
N GLU A 122 3.45 -9.66 2.87
CA GLU A 122 3.60 -10.92 3.60
C GLU A 122 5.04 -11.13 4.07
N ARG A 123 6.04 -10.52 3.41
CA ARG A 123 7.44 -10.57 3.87
C ARG A 123 7.68 -9.89 5.22
N PHE A 124 6.80 -8.98 5.63
CA PHE A 124 6.91 -8.24 6.88
C PHE A 124 5.88 -8.69 7.93
N THR A 125 4.88 -9.46 7.52
CA THR A 125 3.81 -9.91 8.40
C THR A 125 3.88 -11.42 8.66
N ALA A 126 4.36 -12.22 7.70
CA ALA A 126 4.45 -13.67 7.82
C ALA A 126 5.63 -14.13 8.69
N TYR A 127 5.54 -15.37 9.15
CA TYR A 127 6.62 -16.05 9.87
C TYR A 127 7.48 -16.88 8.92
N SER A 128 8.77 -17.00 9.20
CA SER A 128 9.63 -17.96 8.50
C SER A 128 9.26 -19.40 8.86
N CYS A 129 9.36 -20.31 7.89
CA CYS A 129 9.19 -21.73 8.16
C CYS A 129 10.23 -22.23 9.19
N GLN A 130 9.82 -23.13 10.08
CA GLN A 130 10.70 -23.77 11.07
C GLN A 130 11.61 -24.85 10.47
N ASN A 131 11.31 -25.30 9.26
CA ASN A 131 12.18 -26.24 8.57
C ASN A 131 13.40 -25.48 8.05
N GLU A 132 14.59 -25.84 8.56
CA GLU A 132 15.87 -25.22 8.19
C GLU A 132 16.19 -25.27 6.70
N THR A 133 15.58 -26.19 5.96
CA THR A 133 15.74 -26.34 4.50
C THR A 133 14.66 -25.63 3.69
N CYS A 134 13.74 -24.91 4.34
CA CYS A 134 12.61 -24.23 3.72
C CYS A 134 12.62 -22.73 4.04
N ASP A 135 12.63 -21.91 2.99
CA ASP A 135 12.50 -20.45 3.00
C ASP A 135 11.04 -19.98 2.84
N GLY A 136 10.07 -20.88 3.05
CA GLY A 136 8.65 -20.58 2.90
C GLY A 136 8.13 -19.61 3.97
N LEU A 137 7.24 -18.70 3.56
CA LEU A 137 6.54 -17.78 4.45
C LEU A 137 5.22 -18.42 4.92
N ILE A 138 4.95 -18.33 6.21
CA ILE A 138 3.72 -18.81 6.85
C ILE A 138 2.87 -17.59 7.19
N PRO A 139 1.71 -17.38 6.52
CA PRO A 139 0.85 -16.24 6.79
C PRO A 139 0.52 -16.13 8.28
N ILE A 140 0.26 -14.91 8.78
CA ILE A 140 -0.05 -14.67 10.20
C ILE A 140 -1.10 -15.64 10.73
N TYR A 141 -2.15 -15.93 9.95
CA TYR A 141 -3.24 -16.83 10.33
C TYR A 141 -3.03 -18.29 9.89
N GLY A 142 -1.92 -18.60 9.21
CA GLY A 142 -1.55 -19.93 8.77
C GLY A 142 -0.98 -20.78 9.91
N ARG A 143 -1.32 -22.07 9.90
CA ARG A 143 -0.76 -23.07 10.84
C ARG A 143 0.23 -24.04 10.19
N SER A 144 0.38 -23.96 8.87
CA SER A 144 1.29 -24.79 8.09
C SER A 144 1.95 -23.99 6.99
N CYS A 145 3.17 -24.38 6.63
CA CYS A 145 3.90 -23.77 5.55
C CYS A 145 3.27 -24.13 4.19
N PRO A 146 2.86 -23.15 3.37
CA PRO A 146 2.33 -23.42 2.03
C PRO A 146 3.35 -24.09 1.10
N LYS A 147 4.65 -23.93 1.37
CA LYS A 147 5.74 -24.44 0.53
C LYS A 147 6.11 -25.90 0.83
N CYS A 148 6.35 -26.24 2.10
CA CYS A 148 6.78 -27.59 2.51
C CYS A 148 5.72 -28.40 3.25
N LEU A 149 4.55 -27.81 3.51
CA LEU A 149 3.39 -28.41 4.19
C LEU A 149 3.62 -28.81 5.65
N ILE A 150 4.77 -28.46 6.24
CA ILE A 150 5.05 -28.69 7.65
C ILE A 150 4.22 -27.74 8.51
N SER A 151 3.54 -28.31 9.51
CA SER A 151 2.79 -27.55 10.52
C SER A 151 3.72 -26.90 11.52
N LEU A 152 3.34 -25.72 12.01
CA LEU A 152 4.01 -25.07 13.13
C LEU A 152 3.96 -25.97 14.37
N SER A 153 5.08 -26.06 15.09
CA SER A 153 5.10 -26.64 16.44
C SER A 153 4.15 -25.90 17.38
N GLU A 154 3.61 -26.60 18.37
CA GLU A 154 2.66 -26.05 19.35
C GLU A 154 3.27 -24.87 20.13
N GLU A 155 4.55 -24.96 20.49
CA GLU A 155 5.31 -23.88 21.13
C GLU A 155 5.34 -22.60 20.27
N CYS A 156 5.58 -22.75 18.97
CA CYS A 156 5.59 -21.62 18.07
C CYS A 156 4.20 -21.04 17.82
N VAL A 157 3.15 -21.86 17.80
CA VAL A 157 1.77 -21.35 17.74
C VAL A 157 1.49 -20.45 18.94
N ILE A 158 1.86 -20.88 20.15
CA ILE A 158 1.71 -20.07 21.37
C ILE A 158 2.50 -18.77 21.28
N PHE A 159 3.75 -18.82 20.80
CA PHE A 159 4.58 -17.63 20.62
C PHE A 159 3.96 -16.65 19.62
N VAL A 160 3.50 -17.16 18.49
CA VAL A 160 2.81 -16.41 17.43
C VAL A 160 1.55 -15.73 17.95
N GLU A 161 0.73 -16.44 18.74
CA GLU A 161 -0.48 -15.87 19.34
C GLU A 161 -0.17 -14.76 20.35
N LYS A 162 0.88 -14.92 21.17
CA LYS A 162 1.35 -13.86 22.07
C LYS A 162 1.85 -12.63 21.31
N ALA A 163 2.67 -12.82 20.29
CA ALA A 163 3.18 -11.72 19.47
C ALA A 163 2.03 -10.94 18.80
N LYS A 164 1.02 -11.64 18.28
CA LYS A 164 -0.20 -11.00 17.73
C LYS A 164 -0.93 -10.18 18.77
N ALA A 165 -1.08 -10.70 19.99
CA ALA A 165 -1.74 -9.97 21.07
C ALA A 165 -0.99 -8.67 21.38
N HIS A 166 0.35 -8.72 21.49
CA HIS A 166 1.16 -7.53 21.71
C HIS A 166 1.04 -6.52 20.56
N MET A 167 1.10 -6.96 19.31
CA MET A 167 0.90 -6.08 18.15
C MET A 167 -0.48 -5.40 18.18
N CYS A 168 -1.54 -6.13 18.52
CA CYS A 168 -2.90 -5.57 18.65
C CYS A 168 -2.95 -4.50 19.75
N THR A 169 -2.40 -4.79 20.93
CA THR A 169 -2.36 -3.84 22.05
C THR A 169 -1.51 -2.61 21.71
N ALA A 170 -0.38 -2.78 21.03
CA ALA A 170 0.45 -1.66 20.59
C ALA A 170 -0.28 -0.77 19.56
N GLN A 171 -1.06 -1.39 18.66
CA GLN A 171 -1.83 -0.67 17.64
C GLN A 171 -3.00 0.11 18.26
N GLU A 172 -3.70 -0.46 19.25
CA GLU A 172 -4.73 0.23 20.04
C GLU A 172 -4.13 1.41 20.84
N ALA A 173 -3.00 1.19 21.52
CA ALA A 173 -2.32 2.25 22.26
C ALA A 173 -1.84 3.40 21.34
N ALA A 174 -1.42 3.08 20.11
CA ALA A 174 -1.04 4.08 19.12
C ALA A 174 -2.27 4.87 18.59
N SER A 175 -3.43 4.22 18.42
CA SER A 175 -4.66 4.91 18.02
C SER A 175 -5.24 5.81 19.11
N ASP A 176 -5.00 5.47 20.38
CA ASP A 176 -5.41 6.27 21.54
C ASP A 176 -4.39 7.38 21.89
N GLU A 177 -3.40 7.61 21.01
CA GLU A 177 -2.30 8.56 21.17
C GLU A 177 -1.44 8.33 22.44
N GLN A 178 -1.48 7.12 23.01
CA GLN A 178 -0.62 6.72 24.12
C GLN A 178 0.70 6.14 23.60
N PHE A 179 1.41 6.92 22.78
CA PHE A 179 2.61 6.50 22.06
C PHE A 179 3.74 5.98 22.97
N GLU A 180 3.90 6.53 24.17
CA GLU A 180 4.89 6.02 25.13
C GLU A 180 4.56 4.60 25.60
N LYS A 181 3.27 4.26 25.76
CA LYS A 181 2.86 2.90 26.11
C LYS A 181 3.00 1.93 24.94
N SER A 182 2.76 2.38 23.71
CA SER A 182 2.92 1.52 22.53
C SER A 182 4.39 1.14 22.29
N ILE A 183 5.34 2.04 22.54
CA ILE A 183 6.78 1.74 22.45
C ILE A 183 7.21 0.67 23.46
N HIS A 184 6.64 0.67 24.66
CA HIS A 184 6.96 -0.34 25.69
C HIS A 184 6.31 -1.72 25.44
N LEU A 185 5.33 -1.79 24.55
CA LEU A 185 4.57 -3.01 24.23
C LEU A 185 5.02 -3.69 22.92
N ALA A 186 5.72 -2.96 22.06
CA ALA A 186 6.31 -3.44 20.81
C ALA A 186 7.67 -4.12 21.04
#